data_AF-A0A7Z0VRN0-F1
#
_entry.id   AF-A0A7Z0VRN0-F1
#
_cell.length_a   1.000
_cell.length_b   1.000
_cell.length_c   1.000
_cell.angle_alpha   90.00
_cell.angle_beta   90.00
_cell.angle_gamma   90.00
#
_symmetry.space_group_name_H-M   'P 1'
#
loop_
_entity.id
_entity.type
_entity.pdbx_description
1 polymer ?
#
loop_
_entity_poly.entity_id
_entity_poly.type
_entity_poly.pdbx_seq_one_letter_code
_entity_poly.pdbx_strand_id
1 'polypeptide(L)'
;MHTEPVNLMSGWVVLFAGVLALCALIGTSTLLRPAGHLSPNREGARTSFIRILRRQVTAFIALCITTSLMCTTFALLANRTMSFLRTPSEVVELVKNALGAGDTRVSAFAPPRQGEQDQHVDPPELAYDAQLHVWRGTLSGAQSGLTREVAVWAPPGYAPVGAIPTASQSDSADTPIPLSRAIVLYHGYVGTAIGTVQSLELTERIAPLVERGEIPPTLLIFPDLSMGGAEPDCVDVDGHPKTETFVVTDLVPAIRAAFPSIPYDPDHWAVGGFSSGAYCAPVIHVRHRDVFGTAVAMGGYDTPELGALKNADQATRDAFTISHLLAQPHDVPLRVLAMGVYADRDAMTFGTALQKLARTQPNDTFVSVMKSEGAHGWTTWREDLPSALKWWSGREVQSDAPTAPPWWQITQTVPLIGSFSAWGIAMATSLMRVRMRMRTGRVRRAVTDFFLAALTCILGALVALLLVNNSEVFFYSWDDLWTNFLNFLH
;
A
#
# COMPACT_ATOMS: atom_id res chain seq x y z
N MET A 1 20.82 -34.24 3.16
CA MET A 1 19.38 -33.96 2.98
C MET A 1 19.23 -32.46 3.03
N HIS A 2 19.04 -31.80 1.89
CA HIS A 2 18.70 -30.38 1.86
C HIS A 2 17.26 -30.27 2.35
N THR A 3 17.07 -29.78 3.58
CA THR A 3 15.75 -29.39 4.07
C THR A 3 15.35 -28.12 3.33
N GLU A 4 14.30 -28.18 2.52
CA GLU A 4 13.72 -26.97 1.93
C GLU A 4 13.37 -25.96 3.04
N PRO A 5 13.66 -24.67 2.86
CA PRO A 5 13.33 -23.66 3.85
C PRO A 5 11.82 -23.60 4.08
N VAL A 6 11.41 -23.44 5.35
CA VAL A 6 10.01 -23.37 5.74
C VAL A 6 9.34 -22.20 5.04
N ASN A 7 8.38 -22.49 4.15
CA ASN A 7 7.60 -21.48 3.44
C ASN A 7 6.55 -20.87 4.39
N LEU A 8 6.76 -19.61 4.77
CA LEU A 8 5.88 -18.89 5.70
C LEU A 8 4.51 -18.52 5.10
N MET A 9 4.36 -18.65 3.79
CA MET A 9 3.08 -18.45 3.07
C MET A 9 2.24 -19.74 2.99
N SER A 10 2.79 -20.88 3.39
CA SER A 10 2.09 -22.16 3.31
C SER A 10 0.86 -22.16 4.23
N GLY A 11 -0.30 -22.51 3.66
CA GLY A 11 -1.53 -22.64 4.44
C GLY A 11 -1.42 -23.65 5.59
N TRP A 12 -0.55 -24.66 5.43
CA TRP A 12 -0.25 -25.63 6.49
C TRP A 12 0.52 -25.03 7.66
N VAL A 13 1.42 -24.07 7.42
CA VAL A 13 2.20 -23.39 8.47
C VAL A 13 1.28 -22.48 9.29
N VAL A 14 0.38 -21.75 8.63
CA VAL A 14 -0.63 -20.91 9.29
C VAL A 14 -1.62 -21.75 10.08
N LEU A 15 -2.12 -22.85 9.50
CA LEU A 15 -3.05 -23.77 10.18
C LEU A 15 -2.39 -24.40 11.42
N PHE A 16 -1.13 -24.82 11.31
CA PHE A 16 -0.39 -25.41 12.42
C PHE A 16 -0.17 -24.40 13.56
N ALA A 17 0.20 -23.16 13.25
CA ALA A 17 0.32 -22.08 14.24
C ALA A 17 -1.03 -21.75 14.90
N GLY A 18 -2.12 -21.73 14.13
CA GLY A 18 -3.49 -21.54 14.63
C GLY A 18 -3.94 -22.66 15.57
N VAL A 19 -3.68 -23.92 15.23
CA VAL A 19 -3.97 -25.08 16.09
C VAL A 19 -3.17 -25.02 17.38
N LEU A 20 -1.88 -24.67 17.32
CA LEU A 20 -1.05 -24.49 18.52
C LEU A 20 -1.58 -23.35 19.40
N ALA A 21 -1.99 -22.23 18.83
CA ALA A 21 -2.60 -21.13 19.57
C ALA A 21 -3.91 -21.57 20.25
N LEU A 22 -4.77 -22.32 19.56
CA LEU A 22 -6.01 -22.86 20.12
C LEU A 22 -5.76 -23.86 21.25
N CYS A 23 -4.81 -24.79 21.06
CA CYS A 23 -4.42 -25.75 22.09
C CYS A 23 -3.83 -25.05 23.32
N ALA A 24 -3.00 -24.01 23.12
CA ALA A 24 -2.44 -23.20 24.20
C ALA A 24 -3.55 -22.44 24.96
N LEU A 25 -4.54 -21.91 24.24
CA LEU A 25 -5.69 -21.22 24.82
C LEU A 25 -6.57 -22.16 25.66
N ILE A 26 -6.85 -23.37 25.15
CA ILE A 26 -7.57 -24.41 25.90
C ILE A 26 -6.78 -24.85 27.13
N GLY A 27 -5.47 -25.11 26.99
CA GLY A 27 -4.60 -25.47 28.11
C GLY A 27 -4.56 -24.41 29.20
N THR A 28 -4.43 -23.14 28.81
CA THR A 28 -4.44 -21.99 29.74
C THR A 28 -5.78 -21.89 30.48
N SER A 29 -6.90 -22.11 29.79
CA SER A 29 -8.25 -22.08 30.40
C SER A 29 -8.44 -23.14 31.49
N THR A 30 -7.85 -24.33 31.32
CA THR A 30 -7.91 -25.40 32.33
C THR A 30 -7.04 -25.11 33.55
N LEU A 31 -5.88 -24.48 33.35
CA LEU A 31 -4.97 -24.09 34.42
C LEU A 31 -5.56 -22.98 35.30
N LEU A 32 -6.41 -22.11 34.74
CA LEU A 32 -7.08 -21.01 35.44
C LEU A 32 -8.34 -21.41 36.24
N ARG A 33 -8.83 -22.66 36.13
CA ARG A 33 -10.00 -23.12 36.91
C ARG A 33 -9.73 -23.11 38.42
N PRO A 34 -10.62 -22.59 39.28
CA PRO A 34 -10.37 -22.57 40.72
C PRO A 34 -10.18 -24.00 41.29
N ALA A 35 -9.11 -24.25 42.04
CA ALA A 35 -8.97 -25.50 42.79
C ALA A 35 -10.04 -25.53 43.90
N GLY A 36 -10.74 -26.67 44.02
CA GLY A 36 -11.69 -26.91 45.10
C GLY A 36 -11.07 -26.71 46.48
N HIS A 37 -11.89 -26.25 47.43
CA HIS A 37 -11.47 -25.93 48.79
C HIS A 37 -10.78 -27.11 49.47
N LEU A 38 -9.49 -26.96 49.77
CA LEU A 38 -8.73 -27.83 50.67
C LEU A 38 -8.44 -27.05 51.96
N SER A 39 -8.80 -27.61 53.12
CA SER A 39 -8.46 -27.03 54.42
C SER A 39 -7.00 -27.41 54.80
N PRO A 40 -6.11 -26.46 55.15
CA PRO A 40 -4.75 -26.82 55.54
C PRO A 40 -4.41 -26.49 57.00
N ASN A 41 -3.81 -27.46 57.70
CA ASN A 41 -2.95 -27.22 58.88
C ASN A 41 -1.63 -26.52 58.47
N ARG A 42 -0.89 -25.95 59.44
CA ARG A 42 0.28 -25.04 59.23
C ARG A 42 1.39 -25.55 58.30
N GLU A 43 1.71 -26.85 58.29
CA GLU A 43 2.68 -27.43 57.32
C GLU A 43 2.08 -27.62 55.91
N GLY A 44 0.77 -27.87 55.84
CA GLY A 44 -0.01 -27.93 54.60
C GLY A 44 -0.17 -26.56 53.92
N ALA A 45 -0.07 -25.47 54.68
CA ALA A 45 -0.20 -24.11 54.16
C ALA A 45 1.01 -23.69 53.30
N ARG A 46 2.24 -24.08 53.69
CA ARG A 46 3.47 -23.74 52.94
C ARG A 46 3.61 -24.59 51.67
N THR A 47 3.23 -25.87 51.72
CA THR A 47 3.16 -26.75 50.55
C THR A 47 2.00 -26.39 49.62
N SER A 48 0.85 -25.98 50.15
CA SER A 48 -0.26 -25.42 49.35
C SER A 48 0.13 -24.09 48.69
N PHE A 49 0.87 -23.22 49.39
CA PHE A 49 1.38 -21.96 48.85
C PHE A 49 2.32 -22.18 47.66
N ILE A 50 3.28 -23.11 47.76
CA ILE A 50 4.21 -23.43 46.65
C ILE A 50 3.45 -24.04 45.46
N ARG A 51 2.45 -24.89 45.70
CA ARG A 51 1.61 -25.46 44.62
C ARG A 51 0.76 -24.39 43.92
N ILE A 52 0.16 -23.48 44.67
CA ILE A 52 -0.63 -22.37 44.12
C ILE A 52 0.27 -21.41 43.32
N LEU A 53 1.43 -21.05 43.85
CA LEU A 53 2.39 -20.18 43.18
C LEU A 53 2.93 -20.82 41.89
N ARG A 54 3.32 -22.11 41.92
CA ARG A 54 3.74 -22.84 40.72
C ARG A 54 2.62 -22.85 39.68
N ARG A 55 1.39 -23.16 40.07
CA ARG A 55 0.25 -23.18 39.16
C ARG A 55 -0.03 -21.81 38.52
N GLN A 56 0.14 -20.72 39.26
CA GLN A 56 -0.05 -19.37 38.73
C GLN A 56 1.10 -18.91 37.82
N VAL A 57 2.34 -19.27 38.14
CA VAL A 57 3.49 -19.04 37.24
C VAL A 57 3.32 -19.85 35.95
N THR A 58 2.87 -21.10 36.03
CA THR A 58 2.56 -21.92 34.85
C THR A 58 1.43 -21.33 34.03
N ALA A 59 0.36 -20.82 34.66
CA ALA A 59 -0.74 -20.16 33.96
C ALA A 59 -0.31 -18.84 33.29
N PHE A 60 0.58 -18.07 33.93
CA PHE A 60 1.14 -16.84 33.35
C PHE A 60 2.01 -17.15 32.12
N ILE A 61 2.91 -18.13 32.23
CA ILE A 61 3.74 -18.58 31.10
C ILE A 61 2.86 -19.10 29.96
N ALA A 62 1.81 -19.88 30.27
CA ALA A 62 0.87 -20.38 29.28
C ALA A 62 0.10 -19.24 28.58
N LEU A 63 -0.29 -18.19 29.30
CA LEU A 63 -0.94 -17.00 28.74
C LEU A 63 0.01 -16.21 27.82
N CYS A 64 1.27 -16.02 28.22
CA CYS A 64 2.29 -15.37 27.39
C CYS A 64 2.55 -16.17 26.11
N ILE A 65 2.69 -17.49 26.20
CA ILE A 65 2.85 -18.37 25.05
C ILE A 65 1.62 -18.29 24.13
N THR A 66 0.41 -18.34 24.68
CA THR A 66 -0.83 -18.24 23.92
C THR A 66 -0.91 -16.91 23.17
N THR A 67 -0.63 -15.80 23.86
CA THR A 67 -0.65 -14.45 23.26
C THR A 67 0.39 -14.32 22.16
N SER A 68 1.62 -14.80 22.40
CA SER A 68 2.70 -14.78 21.41
C SER A 68 2.35 -15.64 20.19
N LEU A 69 1.73 -16.80 20.38
CA LEU A 69 1.26 -17.66 19.29
C LEU A 69 0.13 -17.01 18.50
N MET A 70 -0.83 -16.35 19.17
CA MET A 70 -1.91 -15.62 18.48
C MET A 70 -1.35 -14.46 17.64
N CYS A 71 -0.44 -13.66 18.19
CA CYS A 71 0.24 -12.59 17.45
C CYS A 71 1.05 -13.14 16.27
N THR A 72 1.74 -14.27 16.46
CA THR A 72 2.53 -14.92 15.39
C THR A 72 1.62 -15.45 14.29
N THR A 73 0.49 -16.10 14.64
CA THR A 73 -0.50 -16.57 13.67
C THR A 73 -1.11 -15.41 12.89
N PHE A 74 -1.44 -14.31 13.57
CA PHE A 74 -1.94 -13.10 12.90
C PHE A 74 -0.89 -12.49 11.95
N ALA A 75 0.37 -12.40 12.39
CA ALA A 75 1.47 -11.90 11.56
C ALA A 75 1.72 -12.79 10.34
N LEU A 76 1.70 -14.12 10.49
CA LEU A 76 1.81 -15.07 9.38
C LEU A 76 0.62 -15.00 8.43
N LEU A 77 -0.57 -14.71 8.97
CA LEU A 77 -1.79 -14.56 8.19
C LEU A 77 -1.74 -13.30 7.31
N ALA A 78 -1.36 -12.17 7.90
CA ALA A 78 -1.12 -10.91 7.18
C ALA A 78 0.01 -11.06 6.15
N ASN A 79 1.08 -11.77 6.50
CA ASN A 79 2.20 -12.05 5.62
C ASN A 79 1.81 -12.92 4.41
N ARG A 80 0.88 -13.87 4.59
CA ARG A 80 0.36 -14.73 3.51
C ARG A 80 -0.56 -13.97 2.55
N THR A 81 -1.42 -13.09 3.07
CA THR A 81 -2.33 -12.28 2.23
C THR A 81 -1.57 -11.19 1.46
N MET A 82 -0.52 -10.63 2.06
CA MET A 82 0.20 -9.49 1.49
C MET A 82 1.55 -9.85 0.84
N SER A 83 1.95 -11.14 0.89
CA SER A 83 3.19 -11.66 0.26
C SER A 83 4.50 -11.01 0.72
N PHE A 84 4.56 -10.52 1.97
CA PHE A 84 5.71 -9.75 2.48
C PHE A 84 7.02 -10.56 2.58
N LEU A 85 6.97 -11.77 3.15
CA LEU A 85 8.15 -12.60 3.45
C LEU A 85 7.87 -14.08 3.14
N ARG A 86 8.66 -14.69 2.27
CA ARG A 86 8.56 -16.11 1.89
C ARG A 86 9.34 -16.99 2.86
N THR A 87 10.44 -16.49 3.42
CA THR A 87 11.37 -17.27 4.23
C THR A 87 11.72 -16.60 5.57
N PRO A 88 12.07 -17.37 6.63
CA PRO A 88 12.53 -16.81 7.90
C PRO A 88 13.80 -15.95 7.79
N SER A 89 14.63 -16.18 6.78
CA SER A 89 15.82 -15.35 6.49
C SER A 89 15.46 -13.91 6.13
N GLU A 90 14.34 -13.70 5.42
CA GLU A 90 13.87 -12.36 5.05
C GLU A 90 13.38 -11.57 6.27
N VAL A 91 12.89 -12.23 7.33
CA VAL A 91 12.58 -11.59 8.62
C VAL A 91 13.85 -11.02 9.26
N VAL A 92 14.97 -11.76 9.17
CA VAL A 92 16.26 -11.32 9.71
C VAL A 92 16.83 -10.17 8.89
N GLU A 93 16.64 -10.17 7.57
CA GLU A 93 17.03 -9.04 6.71
C GLU A 93 16.17 -7.81 6.95
N LEU A 94 14.85 -7.96 7.14
CA LEU A 94 13.96 -6.86 7.51
C LEU A 94 14.41 -6.17 8.81
N VAL A 95 14.79 -6.96 9.82
CA VAL A 95 15.31 -6.44 11.10
C VAL A 95 16.68 -5.77 10.93
N LYS A 96 17.54 -6.28 10.04
CA LYS A 96 18.85 -5.66 9.75
C LYS A 96 18.70 -4.35 8.98
N ASN A 97 17.81 -4.29 7.99
CA ASN A 97 17.55 -3.12 7.17
C ASN A 97 16.88 -2.00 7.98
N ALA A 98 16.01 -2.35 8.94
CA ALA A 98 15.46 -1.39 9.90
C ALA A 98 16.51 -0.77 10.84
N LEU A 99 17.71 -1.35 10.93
CA LEU A 99 18.80 -0.93 11.83
C LEU A 99 20.01 -0.33 11.10
N GLY A 100 20.03 -0.29 9.76
CA GLY A 100 21.15 0.23 8.98
C GLY A 100 20.71 1.15 7.86
N ALA A 101 21.06 2.43 7.95
CA ALA A 101 21.09 3.31 6.79
C ALA A 101 22.25 2.83 5.88
N GLY A 102 21.90 2.32 4.69
CA GLY A 102 22.87 1.91 3.68
C GLY A 102 23.34 3.11 2.85
N ASP A 103 24.46 2.94 2.14
CA ASP A 103 24.96 3.91 1.16
C ASP A 103 24.12 3.77 -0.14
N THR A 104 22.88 4.25 -0.12
CA THR A 104 21.97 4.22 -1.29
C THR A 104 22.53 5.15 -2.37
N ARG A 105 22.92 4.59 -3.52
CA ARG A 105 23.40 5.36 -4.67
C ARG A 105 22.40 5.25 -5.81
N VAL A 106 21.76 6.37 -6.12
CA VAL A 106 20.91 6.47 -7.31
C VAL A 106 21.82 6.44 -8.54
N SER A 107 21.56 5.50 -9.44
CA SER A 107 22.32 5.36 -10.67
C SER A 107 22.14 6.60 -11.55
N ALA A 108 23.21 7.02 -12.23
CA ALA A 108 23.05 8.00 -13.29
C ALA A 108 22.17 7.39 -14.39
N PHE A 109 21.06 8.04 -14.72
CA PHE A 109 20.24 7.63 -15.85
C PHE A 109 21.07 7.78 -17.13
N ALA A 110 21.26 6.68 -17.85
CA ALA A 110 21.98 6.67 -19.11
C ALA A 110 20.95 6.54 -20.25
N PRO A 111 20.65 7.62 -20.99
CA PRO A 111 19.78 7.50 -22.15
C PRO A 111 20.37 6.53 -23.18
N PRO A 112 19.55 5.87 -24.00
CA PRO A 112 20.02 4.99 -25.07
C PRO A 112 21.04 5.72 -25.96
N ARG A 113 22.08 5.02 -26.41
CA ARG A 113 23.16 5.66 -27.19
C ARG A 113 22.59 6.18 -28.52
N GLN A 114 23.11 7.31 -29.02
CA GLN A 114 22.76 7.80 -30.36
C GLN A 114 22.98 6.67 -31.40
N GLY A 115 21.91 6.25 -32.08
CA GLY A 115 21.86 5.09 -32.98
C GLY A 115 21.05 3.89 -32.46
N GLU A 116 20.80 3.77 -31.15
CA GLU A 116 19.82 2.80 -30.59
C GLU A 116 18.39 3.35 -30.62
N GLN A 117 18.20 4.68 -30.57
CA GLN A 117 16.89 5.33 -30.74
C GLN A 117 16.29 5.13 -32.14
N ASP A 118 17.13 4.89 -33.15
CA ASP A 118 16.73 4.64 -34.54
C ASP A 118 16.53 3.13 -34.84
N GLN A 119 16.75 2.25 -33.87
CA GLN A 119 16.44 0.83 -34.05
C GLN A 119 14.92 0.65 -34.06
N HIS A 120 14.44 -0.12 -35.04
CA HIS A 120 13.04 -0.55 -35.07
C HIS A 120 12.72 -1.28 -33.77
N VAL A 121 11.89 -0.66 -32.93
CA VAL A 121 11.37 -1.31 -31.73
C VAL A 121 10.18 -2.15 -32.18
N ASP A 122 10.32 -3.47 -32.10
CA ASP A 122 9.22 -4.38 -32.38
C ASP A 122 8.09 -4.14 -31.34
N PRO A 123 6.83 -4.04 -31.78
CA PRO A 123 5.72 -3.92 -30.84
C PRO A 123 5.63 -5.17 -29.95
N PRO A 124 5.26 -5.03 -28.67
CA PRO A 124 5.04 -6.17 -27.81
C PRO A 124 3.87 -7.00 -28.33
N GLU A 125 3.98 -8.33 -28.19
CA GLU A 125 2.87 -9.23 -28.49
C GLU A 125 1.81 -9.07 -27.39
N LEU A 126 0.71 -8.39 -27.72
CA LEU A 126 -0.41 -8.15 -26.81
C LEU A 126 -1.64 -8.93 -27.26
N ALA A 127 -2.16 -9.79 -26.38
CA ALA A 127 -3.40 -10.52 -26.57
C ALA A 127 -4.57 -9.83 -25.85
N TYR A 128 -5.75 -9.82 -26.46
CA TYR A 128 -6.94 -9.24 -25.83
C TYR A 128 -7.50 -10.17 -24.74
N ASP A 129 -7.62 -9.65 -23.53
CA ASP A 129 -8.27 -10.29 -22.39
C ASP A 129 -9.72 -9.79 -22.29
N ALA A 130 -10.66 -10.64 -22.70
CA ALA A 130 -12.07 -10.30 -22.74
C ALA A 130 -12.72 -10.14 -21.34
N GLN A 131 -12.12 -10.68 -20.28
CA GLN A 131 -12.66 -10.54 -18.92
C GLN A 131 -12.28 -9.20 -18.32
N LEU A 132 -11.07 -8.73 -18.61
CA LEU A 132 -10.53 -7.47 -18.09
C LEU A 132 -10.72 -6.30 -19.06
N HIS A 133 -11.16 -6.55 -20.28
CA HIS A 133 -11.30 -5.55 -21.35
C HIS A 133 -10.00 -4.79 -21.63
N VAL A 134 -8.87 -5.50 -21.65
CA VAL A 134 -7.53 -4.93 -21.89
C VAL A 134 -6.70 -5.81 -22.81
N TRP A 135 -5.71 -5.22 -23.46
CA TRP A 135 -4.65 -5.91 -24.16
C TRP A 135 -3.52 -6.24 -23.17
N ARG A 136 -3.08 -7.49 -23.10
CA ARG A 136 -2.07 -7.95 -22.14
C ARG A 136 -0.96 -8.72 -22.81
N GLY A 137 0.24 -8.58 -22.28
CA GLY A 137 1.38 -9.35 -22.71
C GLY A 137 2.56 -9.16 -21.78
N THR A 138 3.68 -9.74 -22.19
CA THR A 138 4.95 -9.62 -21.48
C THR A 138 5.90 -8.79 -22.33
N LEU A 139 6.48 -7.75 -21.74
CA LEU A 139 7.52 -6.95 -22.37
C LEU A 139 8.89 -7.30 -21.77
N SER A 140 9.84 -7.66 -22.64
CA SER A 140 11.24 -7.82 -22.24
C SER A 140 12.02 -6.57 -22.64
N GLY A 141 12.48 -5.82 -21.65
CA GLY A 141 13.25 -4.60 -21.82
C GLY A 141 14.71 -4.88 -22.10
N ALA A 142 15.20 -4.46 -23.26
CA ALA A 142 16.57 -4.67 -23.67
C ALA A 142 17.55 -3.83 -22.83
N GLN A 143 17.14 -2.62 -22.42
CA GLN A 143 18.00 -1.68 -21.70
C GLN A 143 17.95 -1.90 -20.18
N SER A 144 16.75 -2.16 -19.64
CA SER A 144 16.60 -2.48 -18.22
C SER A 144 17.00 -3.91 -17.86
N GLY A 145 16.94 -4.84 -18.83
CA GLY A 145 17.07 -6.27 -18.58
C GLY A 145 15.87 -6.88 -17.84
N LEU A 146 14.76 -6.13 -17.70
CA LEU A 146 13.57 -6.59 -17.01
C LEU A 146 12.56 -7.18 -17.97
N THR A 147 11.93 -8.28 -17.55
CA THR A 147 10.75 -8.84 -18.22
C THR A 147 9.53 -8.66 -17.33
N ARG A 148 8.53 -7.89 -17.77
CA ARG A 148 7.36 -7.52 -16.95
C ARG A 148 6.05 -7.73 -17.71
N GLU A 149 5.01 -8.04 -16.95
CA GLU A 149 3.64 -8.01 -17.47
C GLU A 149 3.22 -6.57 -17.71
N VAL A 150 2.52 -6.34 -18.82
CA VAL A 150 1.93 -5.05 -19.17
C VAL A 150 0.48 -5.28 -19.56
N ALA A 151 -0.41 -4.49 -18.97
CA ALA A 151 -1.81 -4.41 -19.37
C ALA A 151 -2.08 -3.04 -19.99
N VAL A 152 -2.84 -2.99 -21.08
CA VAL A 152 -3.14 -1.78 -21.83
C VAL A 152 -4.65 -1.73 -22.07
N TRP A 153 -5.32 -0.78 -21.44
CA TRP A 153 -6.69 -0.45 -21.79
C TRP A 153 -6.68 0.56 -22.94
N ALA A 154 -7.38 0.21 -24.00
CA ALA A 154 -7.65 1.09 -25.13
C ALA A 154 -9.17 1.33 -25.19
N PRO A 155 -9.62 2.51 -25.62
CA PRO A 155 -11.04 2.74 -25.85
C PRO A 155 -11.62 1.71 -26.85
N PRO A 156 -12.94 1.44 -26.83
CA PRO A 156 -13.57 0.59 -27.83
C PRO A 156 -13.23 1.04 -29.26
N GLY A 157 -12.87 0.10 -30.13
CA GLY A 157 -12.48 0.37 -31.53
C GLY A 157 -10.99 0.64 -31.76
N TYR A 158 -10.15 0.60 -30.72
CA TYR A 158 -8.70 0.75 -30.84
C TYR A 158 -7.99 -0.56 -30.46
N ALA A 159 -7.05 -0.97 -31.32
CA ALA A 159 -6.26 -2.19 -31.16
C ALA A 159 -4.78 -1.92 -31.48
N PRO A 160 -3.85 -2.67 -30.88
CA PRO A 160 -2.45 -2.56 -31.22
C PRO A 160 -2.19 -3.07 -32.64
N VAL A 161 -1.12 -2.57 -33.27
CA VAL A 161 -0.64 -3.04 -34.58
C VAL A 161 -0.41 -4.55 -34.54
N GLY A 162 -0.92 -5.25 -35.56
CA GLY A 162 -0.80 -6.71 -35.66
C GLY A 162 -1.88 -7.50 -34.92
N ALA A 163 -2.78 -6.84 -34.18
CA ALA A 163 -3.92 -7.52 -33.57
C ALA A 163 -4.89 -8.08 -34.62
N ILE A 164 -5.39 -9.30 -34.39
CA ILE A 164 -6.49 -9.87 -35.16
C ILE A 164 -7.79 -9.21 -34.66
N PRO A 165 -8.58 -8.54 -35.53
CA PRO A 165 -9.82 -7.89 -35.11
C PRO A 165 -10.78 -8.91 -34.49
N THR A 166 -11.33 -8.60 -33.32
CA THR A 166 -12.45 -9.37 -32.75
C THR A 166 -13.77 -8.87 -33.32
N ALA A 167 -14.77 -9.75 -33.44
CA ALA A 167 -16.06 -9.46 -34.09
C ALA A 167 -16.87 -8.30 -33.47
N SER A 168 -16.49 -7.76 -32.31
CA SER A 168 -17.12 -6.57 -31.71
C SER A 168 -16.44 -5.24 -32.10
N GLN A 169 -15.41 -5.27 -32.95
CA GLN A 169 -14.66 -4.09 -33.40
C GLN A 169 -14.98 -3.69 -34.87
N SER A 170 -15.82 -4.45 -35.58
CA SER A 170 -16.01 -4.31 -37.04
C SER A 170 -17.16 -3.42 -37.51
N ASP A 171 -17.98 -2.86 -36.61
CA ASP A 171 -19.30 -2.37 -37.00
C ASP A 171 -19.44 -0.83 -37.10
N SER A 172 -18.38 -0.04 -36.90
CA SER A 172 -18.41 1.41 -37.14
C SER A 172 -17.71 1.80 -38.45
N ALA A 173 -18.49 2.21 -39.45
CA ALA A 173 -18.01 2.70 -40.74
C ALA A 173 -17.42 4.14 -40.69
N ASP A 174 -17.39 4.77 -39.51
CA ASP A 174 -16.75 6.07 -39.29
C ASP A 174 -15.27 5.87 -38.92
N THR A 175 -14.40 6.70 -39.49
CA THR A 175 -12.97 6.70 -39.12
C THR A 175 -12.85 7.03 -37.63
N PRO A 176 -12.29 6.14 -36.79
CA PRO A 176 -12.10 6.45 -35.37
C PRO A 176 -11.28 7.73 -35.22
N ILE A 177 -11.67 8.59 -34.28
CA ILE A 177 -10.86 9.76 -33.89
C ILE A 177 -9.43 9.23 -33.59
N PRO A 178 -8.34 9.82 -34.10
CA PRO A 178 -7.01 9.29 -33.82
C PRO A 178 -6.75 9.20 -32.31
N LEU A 179 -6.21 8.06 -31.87
CA LEU A 179 -5.70 7.90 -30.51
C LEU A 179 -4.63 8.96 -30.29
N SER A 180 -4.85 9.85 -29.33
CA SER A 180 -4.05 11.08 -29.23
C SER A 180 -3.34 11.22 -27.90
N ARG A 181 -3.62 10.36 -26.93
CA ARG A 181 -3.04 10.44 -25.59
C ARG A 181 -2.71 9.07 -25.02
N ALA A 182 -1.66 9.00 -24.21
CA ALA A 182 -1.29 7.84 -23.42
C ALA A 182 -0.88 8.24 -22.00
N ILE A 183 -1.34 7.50 -20.99
CA ILE A 183 -0.86 7.64 -19.62
C ILE A 183 -0.35 6.31 -19.08
N VAL A 184 0.87 6.33 -18.54
CA VAL A 184 1.45 5.20 -17.80
C VAL A 184 1.04 5.31 -16.34
N LEU A 185 0.29 4.33 -15.83
CA LEU A 185 -0.29 4.31 -14.49
C LEU A 185 0.42 3.29 -13.59
N TYR A 186 1.12 3.80 -12.60
CA TYR A 186 1.84 3.03 -11.60
C TYR A 186 0.87 2.57 -10.51
N HIS A 187 0.94 1.29 -10.16
CA HIS A 187 0.19 0.74 -9.04
C HIS A 187 0.80 1.17 -7.69
N GLY A 188 0.01 1.03 -6.62
CA GLY A 188 0.49 1.21 -5.25
C GLY A 188 1.25 0.00 -4.70
N TYR A 189 1.84 0.14 -3.53
CA TYR A 189 2.47 -0.92 -2.77
C TYR A 189 1.56 -1.30 -1.59
N VAL A 190 1.16 -2.57 -1.41
CA VAL A 190 1.34 -3.70 -2.33
C VAL A 190 0.36 -3.62 -3.51
N GLY A 191 0.76 -4.08 -4.70
CA GLY A 191 -0.10 -4.03 -5.89
C GLY A 191 0.55 -4.64 -7.13
N THR A 192 -0.24 -4.78 -8.19
CA THR A 192 0.19 -5.26 -9.52
C THR A 192 -0.58 -4.52 -10.62
N ALA A 193 -0.13 -4.67 -11.87
CA ALA A 193 -0.83 -4.16 -13.04
C ALA A 193 -2.30 -4.64 -13.10
N ILE A 194 -2.51 -5.95 -12.98
CA ILE A 194 -3.84 -6.57 -13.13
C ILE A 194 -4.77 -6.24 -11.98
N GLY A 195 -4.25 -6.23 -10.74
CA GLY A 195 -5.02 -5.81 -9.58
C GLY A 195 -5.52 -4.37 -9.73
N THR A 196 -4.71 -3.50 -10.35
CA THR A 196 -5.08 -2.11 -10.64
C THR A 196 -6.19 -2.05 -11.70
N VAL A 197 -6.04 -2.75 -12.83
CA VAL A 197 -7.06 -2.80 -13.89
C VAL A 197 -8.42 -3.26 -13.34
N GLN A 198 -8.42 -4.36 -12.57
CA GLN A 198 -9.64 -4.89 -11.94
C GLN A 198 -10.28 -3.90 -10.97
N SER A 199 -9.47 -3.11 -10.26
CA SER A 199 -9.95 -2.18 -9.24
C SER A 199 -10.51 -0.88 -9.80
N LEU A 200 -10.21 -0.54 -11.06
CA LEU A 200 -10.57 0.76 -11.65
C LEU A 200 -11.86 0.75 -12.47
N GLU A 201 -12.40 -0.41 -12.86
CA GLU A 201 -13.66 -0.49 -13.65
C GLU A 201 -13.62 0.41 -14.89
N LEU A 202 -12.54 0.28 -15.68
CA LEU A 202 -12.18 1.24 -16.73
C LEU A 202 -13.25 1.35 -17.82
N THR A 203 -13.85 0.24 -18.23
CA THR A 203 -14.88 0.22 -19.29
C THR A 203 -16.12 1.00 -18.86
N GLU A 204 -16.58 0.80 -17.63
CA GLU A 204 -17.78 1.44 -17.10
C GLU A 204 -17.58 2.94 -16.86
N ARG A 205 -16.35 3.35 -16.51
CA ARG A 205 -16.07 4.71 -16.04
C ARG A 205 -15.41 5.60 -17.06
N ILE A 206 -14.55 5.06 -17.92
CA ILE A 206 -13.72 5.83 -18.85
C ILE A 206 -14.29 5.79 -20.27
N ALA A 207 -14.80 4.65 -20.75
CA ALA A 207 -15.35 4.57 -22.11
C ALA A 207 -16.46 5.62 -22.38
N PRO A 208 -17.42 5.85 -21.46
CA PRO A 208 -18.46 6.87 -21.69
C PRO A 208 -17.91 8.30 -21.74
N LEU A 209 -16.75 8.58 -21.14
CA LEU A 209 -16.11 9.90 -21.22
C LEU A 209 -15.51 10.14 -22.61
N VAL A 210 -14.94 9.10 -23.22
CA VAL A 210 -14.43 9.15 -24.59
C VAL A 210 -15.59 9.31 -25.57
N GLU A 211 -16.64 8.50 -25.42
CA GLU A 211 -17.84 8.53 -26.28
C GLU A 211 -18.54 9.90 -26.26
N ARG A 212 -18.62 10.56 -25.09
CA ARG A 212 -19.20 11.90 -24.94
C ARG A 212 -18.24 13.05 -25.30
N GLY A 213 -17.02 12.76 -25.72
CA GLY A 213 -15.99 13.77 -26.00
C GLY A 213 -15.59 14.58 -24.76
N GLU A 214 -15.76 14.01 -23.56
CA GLU A 214 -15.33 14.64 -22.31
C GLU A 214 -13.83 14.57 -22.09
N ILE A 215 -13.23 13.50 -22.60
CA ILE A 215 -11.78 13.30 -22.75
C ILE A 215 -11.51 12.83 -24.18
N PRO A 216 -10.34 13.12 -24.78
CA PRO A 216 -9.98 12.54 -26.06
C PRO A 216 -9.73 11.02 -25.92
N PRO A 217 -9.72 10.26 -27.03
CA PRO A 217 -9.30 8.86 -27.00
C PRO A 217 -7.91 8.73 -26.36
N THR A 218 -7.86 8.03 -25.23
CA THR A 218 -6.70 7.96 -24.33
C THR A 218 -6.37 6.50 -24.01
N LEU A 219 -5.11 6.12 -24.19
CA LEU A 219 -4.56 4.82 -23.81
C LEU A 219 -4.17 4.83 -22.32
N LEU A 220 -4.58 3.83 -21.56
CA LEU A 220 -4.17 3.64 -20.16
C LEU A 220 -3.24 2.43 -20.08
N ILE A 221 -2.00 2.62 -19.65
CA ILE A 221 -0.93 1.62 -19.67
C ILE A 221 -0.56 1.26 -18.22
N PHE A 222 -0.62 -0.02 -17.87
CA PHE A 222 -0.39 -0.54 -16.52
C PHE A 222 0.77 -1.54 -16.56
N PRO A 223 2.02 -1.09 -16.35
CA PRO A 223 3.14 -2.01 -16.18
C PRO A 223 3.13 -2.64 -14.78
N ASP A 224 3.53 -3.91 -14.68
CA ASP A 224 3.80 -4.53 -13.38
C ASP A 224 5.18 -4.10 -12.89
N LEU A 225 5.20 -3.32 -11.80
CA LEU A 225 6.40 -2.78 -11.17
C LEU A 225 6.59 -3.36 -9.75
N SER A 226 5.89 -4.44 -9.41
CA SER A 226 5.93 -5.07 -8.09
C SER A 226 7.26 -5.76 -7.77
N MET A 227 8.07 -6.07 -8.78
CA MET A 227 9.37 -6.75 -8.66
C MET A 227 9.32 -8.02 -7.78
N GLY A 228 8.22 -8.77 -7.85
CA GLY A 228 8.01 -9.97 -7.03
C GLY A 228 7.50 -9.70 -5.61
N GLY A 229 6.99 -8.49 -5.35
CA GLY A 229 6.44 -8.03 -4.07
C GLY A 229 7.38 -7.14 -3.26
N ALA A 230 8.54 -6.75 -3.81
CA ALA A 230 9.47 -5.85 -3.15
C ALA A 230 8.89 -4.43 -3.05
N GLU A 231 9.39 -3.65 -2.07
CA GLU A 231 9.10 -2.21 -2.06
C GLU A 231 9.62 -1.57 -3.37
N PRO A 232 8.87 -0.65 -3.99
CA PRO A 232 9.21 -0.13 -5.30
C PRO A 232 10.38 0.84 -5.24
N ASP A 233 11.34 0.66 -6.14
CA ASP A 233 12.33 1.67 -6.47
C ASP A 233 11.79 2.53 -7.62
N CYS A 234 11.48 3.80 -7.33
CA CYS A 234 10.94 4.74 -8.32
C CYS A 234 11.96 5.15 -9.39
N VAL A 235 13.24 5.07 -9.05
CA VAL A 235 14.39 5.43 -9.88
C VAL A 235 15.38 4.28 -9.91
N ASP A 236 16.29 4.29 -10.87
CA ASP A 236 17.32 3.26 -10.92
C ASP A 236 18.31 3.46 -9.76
N VAL A 237 18.51 2.40 -8.98
CA VAL A 237 19.44 2.37 -7.84
C VAL A 237 20.47 1.28 -8.07
N ASP A 238 21.73 1.55 -7.73
CA ASP A 238 22.82 0.62 -7.95
C ASP A 238 22.55 -0.74 -7.26
N GLY A 239 22.56 -1.81 -8.05
CA GLY A 239 22.30 -3.17 -7.55
C GLY A 239 20.82 -3.56 -7.45
N HIS A 240 19.90 -2.66 -7.80
CA HIS A 240 18.46 -2.88 -7.78
C HIS A 240 17.89 -3.06 -9.21
N PRO A 241 16.65 -3.59 -9.36
CA PRO A 241 15.94 -3.60 -10.63
C PRO A 241 15.85 -2.21 -11.26
N LYS A 242 16.12 -2.11 -12.57
CA LYS A 242 16.13 -0.84 -13.30
C LYS A 242 14.72 -0.38 -13.73
N THR A 243 13.89 -0.03 -12.75
CA THR A 243 12.47 0.34 -12.96
C THR A 243 12.31 1.59 -13.82
N GLU A 244 13.15 2.61 -13.60
CA GLU A 244 13.11 3.87 -14.34
C GLU A 244 13.53 3.64 -15.80
N THR A 245 14.63 2.92 -16.04
CA THR A 245 15.02 2.53 -17.41
C THR A 245 13.92 1.71 -18.08
N PHE A 246 13.31 0.76 -17.38
CA PHE A 246 12.26 -0.07 -17.97
C PHE A 246 11.06 0.77 -18.46
N VAL A 247 10.55 1.68 -17.63
CA VAL A 247 9.39 2.48 -18.02
C VAL A 247 9.72 3.46 -19.14
N VAL A 248 10.83 4.18 -19.02
CA VAL A 248 11.16 5.28 -19.93
C VAL A 248 11.72 4.78 -21.26
N THR A 249 12.62 3.80 -21.20
CA THR A 249 13.43 3.39 -22.36
C THR A 249 12.90 2.14 -23.04
N ASP A 250 12.30 1.21 -22.29
CA ASP A 250 11.77 -0.03 -22.87
C ASP A 250 10.26 0.06 -23.14
N LEU A 251 9.47 0.44 -22.14
CA LEU A 251 8.00 0.42 -22.21
C LEU A 251 7.41 1.47 -23.14
N VAL A 252 7.75 2.75 -22.97
CA VAL A 252 7.14 3.81 -23.77
C VAL A 252 7.41 3.63 -25.28
N PRO A 253 8.65 3.34 -25.74
CA PRO A 253 8.90 3.06 -27.14
C PRO A 253 8.15 1.82 -27.67
N ALA A 254 8.09 0.74 -26.87
CA ALA A 254 7.36 -0.47 -27.24
C ALA A 254 5.84 -0.21 -27.41
N ILE A 255 5.24 0.58 -26.52
CA ILE A 255 3.83 0.97 -26.64
C ILE A 255 3.60 1.89 -27.84
N ARG A 256 4.54 2.81 -28.13
CA ARG A 256 4.47 3.66 -29.34
C ARG A 256 4.50 2.82 -30.61
N ALA A 257 5.33 1.78 -30.67
CA ALA A 257 5.35 0.85 -31.79
C ALA A 257 4.01 0.09 -31.95
N ALA A 258 3.37 -0.29 -30.83
CA ALA A 258 2.06 -0.93 -30.84
C ALA A 258 0.91 0.03 -31.19
N PHE A 259 1.02 1.32 -30.85
CA PHE A 259 -0.02 2.34 -31.07
C PHE A 259 0.55 3.60 -31.75
N PRO A 260 0.93 3.53 -33.04
CA PRO A 260 1.72 4.56 -33.71
C PRO A 260 0.97 5.87 -34.00
N SER A 261 -0.34 5.93 -33.76
CA SER A 261 -1.15 7.14 -33.94
C SER A 261 -0.95 8.18 -32.84
N ILE A 262 -0.42 7.79 -31.68
CA ILE A 262 -0.16 8.70 -30.56
C ILE A 262 1.09 9.54 -30.89
N PRO A 263 1.01 10.89 -30.82
CA PRO A 263 2.17 11.74 -31.08
C PRO A 263 3.36 11.47 -30.13
N TYR A 264 4.57 11.77 -30.62
CA TYR A 264 5.81 11.66 -29.85
C TYR A 264 5.99 12.76 -28.80
N ASP A 265 5.28 13.86 -28.97
CA ASP A 265 5.34 15.04 -28.11
C ASP A 265 4.97 14.68 -26.66
N PRO A 266 5.78 15.09 -25.65
CA PRO A 266 5.50 14.86 -24.23
C PRO A 266 4.11 15.34 -23.78
N ASP A 267 3.51 16.35 -24.41
CA ASP A 267 2.18 16.85 -24.04
C ASP A 267 1.04 15.83 -24.28
N HIS A 268 1.33 14.79 -25.08
CA HIS A 268 0.43 13.67 -25.36
C HIS A 268 0.68 12.47 -24.44
N TRP A 269 1.72 12.52 -23.60
CA TRP A 269 2.13 11.45 -22.70
C TRP A 269 2.13 11.93 -21.25
N ALA A 270 1.40 11.21 -20.40
CA ALA A 270 1.41 11.43 -18.96
C ALA A 270 1.98 10.21 -18.22
N VAL A 271 2.48 10.46 -17.02
CA VAL A 271 2.73 9.42 -16.03
C VAL A 271 1.84 9.69 -14.84
N GLY A 272 1.22 8.66 -14.29
CA GLY A 272 0.41 8.79 -13.09
C GLY A 272 0.53 7.58 -12.20
N GLY A 273 -0.09 7.63 -11.04
CA GLY A 273 -0.13 6.48 -10.17
C GLY A 273 -0.98 6.66 -8.93
N PHE A 274 -1.02 5.58 -8.16
CA PHE A 274 -1.80 5.46 -6.92
C PHE A 274 -0.86 5.13 -5.76
N SER A 275 -1.04 5.75 -4.59
CA SER A 275 -0.22 5.49 -3.39
C SER A 275 1.29 5.61 -3.67
N SER A 276 2.09 4.56 -3.49
CA SER A 276 3.52 4.57 -3.87
C SER A 276 3.77 4.96 -5.33
N GLY A 277 2.91 4.54 -6.25
CA GLY A 277 2.97 4.95 -7.65
C GLY A 277 2.69 6.45 -7.84
N ALA A 278 1.86 7.04 -6.97
CA ALA A 278 1.59 8.48 -6.96
C ALA A 278 2.78 9.30 -6.43
N TYR A 279 3.69 8.70 -5.67
CA TYR A 279 5.00 9.30 -5.38
C TYR A 279 5.97 9.15 -6.56
N CYS A 280 6.06 7.95 -7.17
CA CYS A 280 6.98 7.72 -8.28
C CYS A 280 6.65 8.56 -9.53
N ALA A 281 5.37 8.79 -9.84
CA ALA A 281 4.97 9.47 -11.07
C ALA A 281 5.50 10.92 -11.18
N PRO A 282 5.33 11.81 -10.19
CA PRO A 282 5.96 13.13 -10.22
C PRO A 282 7.49 13.08 -10.29
N VAL A 283 8.14 12.14 -9.60
CA VAL A 283 9.60 11.95 -9.66
C VAL A 283 10.04 11.62 -11.09
N ILE A 284 9.37 10.68 -11.75
CA ILE A 284 9.65 10.30 -13.14
C ILE A 284 9.34 11.45 -14.11
N HIS A 285 8.25 12.19 -13.93
CA HIS A 285 7.91 13.33 -14.77
C HIS A 285 8.99 14.42 -14.75
N VAL A 286 9.48 14.80 -13.57
CA VAL A 286 10.54 15.83 -13.46
C VAL A 286 11.84 15.36 -14.13
N ARG A 287 12.16 14.07 -14.01
CA ARG A 287 13.38 13.48 -14.56
C ARG A 287 13.31 13.22 -16.06
N HIS A 288 12.12 12.94 -16.60
CA HIS A 288 11.87 12.51 -18.00
C HIS A 288 10.78 13.34 -18.66
N ARG A 289 10.91 14.66 -18.55
CA ARG A 289 10.01 15.64 -19.17
C ARG A 289 10.06 15.66 -20.70
N ASP A 290 11.08 15.05 -21.30
CA ASP A 290 11.18 14.73 -22.72
C ASP A 290 10.33 13.51 -23.12
N VAL A 291 9.78 12.78 -22.14
CA VAL A 291 8.88 11.65 -22.35
C VAL A 291 7.48 11.93 -21.83
N PHE A 292 7.35 12.55 -20.66
CA PHE A 292 6.06 12.83 -20.01
C PHE A 292 5.88 14.32 -19.75
N GLY A 293 4.88 14.94 -20.38
CA GLY A 293 4.54 16.36 -20.17
C GLY A 293 3.65 16.61 -18.96
N THR A 294 3.14 15.57 -18.28
CA THR A 294 2.24 15.73 -17.13
C THR A 294 2.36 14.57 -16.14
N ALA A 295 2.27 14.88 -14.83
CA ALA A 295 2.13 13.91 -13.75
C ALA A 295 0.75 13.96 -13.08
N VAL A 296 0.20 12.78 -12.74
CA VAL A 296 -1.01 12.62 -11.92
C VAL A 296 -0.72 11.74 -10.71
N ALA A 297 -0.91 12.28 -9.50
CA ALA A 297 -0.65 11.58 -8.24
C ALA A 297 -1.97 11.44 -7.45
N MET A 298 -2.45 10.21 -7.24
CA MET A 298 -3.64 9.92 -6.43
C MET A 298 -3.25 9.22 -5.12
N GLY A 299 -3.41 9.90 -3.98
CA GLY A 299 -2.98 9.39 -2.68
C GLY A 299 -1.46 9.30 -2.52
N GLY A 300 -0.70 10.17 -3.21
CA GLY A 300 0.75 10.18 -3.11
C GLY A 300 1.25 10.97 -1.90
N TYR A 301 2.49 10.74 -1.51
CA TYR A 301 3.19 11.43 -0.42
C TYR A 301 4.36 12.25 -0.96
N ASP A 302 4.87 13.23 -0.20
CA ASP A 302 5.89 14.18 -0.68
C ASP A 302 7.31 13.62 -0.62
N THR A 303 7.62 12.80 0.38
CA THR A 303 8.98 12.29 0.68
C THR A 303 9.15 10.82 0.32
N PRO A 304 10.36 10.31 0.04
CA PRO A 304 10.56 8.87 -0.14
C PRO A 304 10.27 8.08 1.13
N GLU A 305 9.22 7.25 1.08
CA GLU A 305 8.75 6.41 2.20
C GLU A 305 8.94 4.90 1.97
N LEU A 306 9.27 4.51 0.73
CA LEU A 306 9.48 3.12 0.33
C LEU A 306 10.76 2.95 -0.50
N GLY A 307 11.18 1.69 -0.64
CA GLY A 307 12.30 1.28 -1.48
C GLY A 307 13.64 1.77 -0.94
N ALA A 308 14.67 1.74 -1.79
CA ALA A 308 16.02 2.13 -1.41
C ALA A 308 16.12 3.61 -1.00
N LEU A 309 15.29 4.48 -1.60
CA LEU A 309 15.29 5.92 -1.30
C LEU A 309 14.83 6.21 0.14
N LYS A 310 13.93 5.40 0.71
CA LYS A 310 13.50 5.54 2.11
C LYS A 310 14.68 5.51 3.09
N ASN A 311 15.64 4.63 2.81
CA ASN A 311 16.77 4.34 3.69
C ASN A 311 18.05 5.10 3.29
N ALA A 312 17.96 5.97 2.27
CA ALA A 312 19.07 6.80 1.83
C ALA A 312 19.42 7.87 2.89
N ASP A 313 20.59 8.49 2.72
CA ASP A 313 20.97 9.65 3.53
C ASP A 313 20.01 10.83 3.32
N GLN A 314 19.99 11.77 4.27
CA GLN A 314 19.03 12.88 4.25
C GLN A 314 19.16 13.75 2.99
N ALA A 315 20.38 13.98 2.48
CA ALA A 315 20.55 14.82 1.29
C ALA A 315 19.95 14.14 0.06
N THR A 316 20.15 12.82 -0.08
CA THR A 316 19.50 12.03 -1.14
C THR A 316 17.98 12.04 -0.97
N ARG A 317 17.46 11.84 0.24
CA ARG A 317 16.01 11.90 0.48
C ARG A 317 15.40 13.27 0.16
N ASP A 318 16.08 14.34 0.53
CA ASP A 318 15.67 15.70 0.23
C ASP A 318 15.70 15.97 -1.28
N ALA A 319 16.70 15.44 -2.00
CA ALA A 319 16.81 15.56 -3.45
C ALA A 319 15.69 14.82 -4.20
N PHE A 320 15.06 13.82 -3.58
CA PHE A 320 13.93 13.07 -4.13
C PHE A 320 12.58 13.40 -3.49
N THR A 321 12.53 14.39 -2.60
CA THR A 321 11.26 14.94 -2.11
C THR A 321 10.61 15.72 -3.26
N ILE A 322 9.35 15.41 -3.58
CA ILE A 322 8.68 15.92 -4.80
C ILE A 322 8.62 17.44 -4.78
N SER A 323 8.20 18.03 -3.65
CA SER A 323 8.14 19.49 -3.52
C SER A 323 9.50 20.17 -3.70
N HIS A 324 10.61 19.51 -3.35
CA HIS A 324 11.95 20.01 -3.61
C HIS A 324 12.34 19.86 -5.09
N LEU A 325 12.02 18.73 -5.73
CA LEU A 325 12.24 18.51 -7.15
C LEU A 325 11.51 19.55 -8.00
N LEU A 326 10.22 19.79 -7.72
CA LEU A 326 9.40 20.80 -8.40
C LEU A 326 9.88 22.22 -8.11
N ALA A 327 10.53 22.47 -6.97
CA ALA A 327 11.09 23.77 -6.65
C ALA A 327 12.34 24.13 -7.47
N GLN A 328 13.00 23.16 -8.10
CA GLN A 328 14.25 23.40 -8.83
C GLN A 328 14.03 24.20 -10.12
N PRO A 329 15.01 25.02 -10.54
CA PRO A 329 14.96 25.70 -11.83
C PRO A 329 14.84 24.70 -12.99
N HIS A 330 13.96 25.01 -13.93
CA HIS A 330 13.69 24.20 -15.11
C HIS A 330 13.35 25.11 -16.31
N ASP A 331 13.53 24.59 -17.52
CA ASP A 331 13.40 25.34 -18.79
C ASP A 331 12.08 25.08 -19.55
N VAL A 332 11.25 24.11 -19.15
CA VAL A 332 9.86 24.01 -19.61
C VAL A 332 8.89 23.90 -18.44
N PRO A 333 7.66 24.40 -18.58
CA PRO A 333 6.62 24.28 -17.56
C PRO A 333 6.37 22.84 -17.11
N LEU A 334 6.23 22.64 -15.81
CA LEU A 334 5.82 21.40 -15.19
C LEU A 334 4.30 21.38 -14.96
N ARG A 335 3.70 20.19 -15.07
CA ARG A 335 2.25 20.01 -14.90
C ARG A 335 2.00 18.83 -13.97
N VAL A 336 1.52 19.11 -12.76
CA VAL A 336 1.30 18.10 -11.72
C VAL A 336 -0.09 18.28 -11.10
N LEU A 337 -0.87 17.19 -11.09
CA LEU A 337 -2.10 17.09 -10.33
C LEU A 337 -1.89 16.13 -9.15
N ALA A 338 -2.13 16.61 -7.93
CA ALA A 338 -2.22 15.79 -6.73
C ALA A 338 -3.68 15.67 -6.29
N MET A 339 -4.19 14.45 -6.15
CA MET A 339 -5.53 14.14 -5.66
C MET A 339 -5.44 13.33 -4.36
N GLY A 340 -6.36 13.58 -3.44
CA GLY A 340 -6.41 12.86 -2.18
C GLY A 340 -7.69 13.15 -1.40
N VAL A 341 -7.73 12.66 -0.16
CA VAL A 341 -8.82 12.89 0.78
C VAL A 341 -8.27 13.58 2.02
N TYR A 342 -9.06 14.44 2.68
CA TYR A 342 -8.61 15.14 3.89
C TYR A 342 -8.21 14.20 5.04
N ALA A 343 -8.74 12.98 5.06
CA ALA A 343 -8.41 11.96 6.05
C ALA A 343 -7.02 11.32 5.83
N ASP A 344 -6.45 11.45 4.64
CA ASP A 344 -5.12 10.96 4.28
C ASP A 344 -4.09 12.06 4.53
N ARG A 345 -3.33 11.90 5.63
CA ARG A 345 -2.39 12.93 6.09
C ARG A 345 -1.23 13.15 5.12
N ASP A 346 -0.76 12.10 4.46
CA ASP A 346 0.43 12.17 3.62
C ASP A 346 0.06 12.81 2.27
N ALA A 347 -1.09 12.43 1.70
CA ALA A 347 -1.67 13.12 0.55
C ALA A 347 -1.99 14.59 0.82
N MET A 348 -2.50 14.90 2.02
CA MET A 348 -2.72 16.28 2.45
C MET A 348 -1.44 17.10 2.56
N THR A 349 -0.37 16.47 3.07
CA THR A 349 0.94 17.13 3.21
C THR A 349 1.52 17.45 1.83
N PHE A 350 1.52 16.48 0.92
CA PHE A 350 1.96 16.68 -0.46
C PHE A 350 1.11 17.72 -1.20
N GLY A 351 -0.23 17.61 -1.11
CA GLY A 351 -1.14 18.57 -1.72
C GLY A 351 -0.93 20.01 -1.23
N THR A 352 -0.67 20.18 0.08
CA THR A 352 -0.37 21.50 0.66
C THR A 352 0.95 22.07 0.12
N ALA A 353 1.99 21.24 0.01
CA ALA A 353 3.26 21.65 -0.56
C ALA A 353 3.09 22.07 -2.04
N LEU A 354 2.32 21.31 -2.80
CA LEU A 354 2.02 21.60 -4.21
C LEU A 354 1.23 22.92 -4.38
N GLN A 355 0.24 23.18 -3.53
CA GLN A 355 -0.49 24.46 -3.52
C GLN A 355 0.40 25.65 -3.19
N LYS A 356 1.40 25.46 -2.32
CA LYS A 356 2.38 26.51 -2.01
C LYS A 356 3.24 26.82 -3.23
N LEU A 357 3.71 25.78 -3.93
CA LEU A 357 4.49 25.93 -5.17
C LEU A 357 3.70 26.65 -6.26
N ALA A 358 2.42 26.31 -6.44
CA ALA A 358 1.54 26.94 -7.42
C ALA A 358 1.48 28.48 -7.28
N ARG A 359 1.63 29.00 -6.06
CA ARG A 359 1.64 30.46 -5.80
C ARG A 359 2.97 31.12 -6.13
N THR A 360 4.06 30.36 -6.09
CA THR A 360 5.43 30.88 -6.28
C THR A 360 5.97 30.61 -7.68
N GLN A 361 5.35 29.70 -8.44
CA GLN A 361 5.77 29.30 -9.77
C GLN A 361 4.60 29.42 -10.77
N PRO A 362 4.28 30.65 -11.23
CA PRO A 362 3.09 30.91 -12.04
C PRO A 362 3.16 30.38 -13.47
N ASN A 363 4.35 29.97 -13.93
CA ASN A 363 4.51 29.33 -15.25
C ASN A 363 4.15 27.84 -15.21
N ASP A 364 4.11 27.23 -14.02
CA ASP A 364 3.80 25.82 -13.82
C ASP A 364 2.32 25.61 -13.53
N THR A 365 1.81 24.43 -13.88
CA THR A 365 0.43 24.03 -13.58
C THR A 365 0.43 23.01 -12.45
N PHE A 366 0.36 23.51 -11.22
CA PHE A 366 0.28 22.70 -10.01
C PHE A 366 -1.11 22.78 -9.40
N VAL A 367 -1.81 21.65 -9.39
CA VAL A 367 -3.19 21.54 -8.91
C VAL A 367 -3.26 20.48 -7.82
N SER A 368 -3.92 20.82 -6.72
CA SER A 368 -4.22 19.88 -5.64
C SER A 368 -5.73 19.82 -5.42
N VAL A 369 -6.29 18.62 -5.54
CA VAL A 369 -7.72 18.32 -5.36
C VAL A 369 -7.88 17.45 -4.12
N MET A 370 -8.57 17.94 -3.10
CA MET A 370 -8.83 17.19 -1.87
C MET A 370 -10.33 17.00 -1.65
N LYS A 371 -10.74 15.75 -1.42
CA LYS A 371 -12.13 15.37 -1.13
C LYS A 371 -12.40 15.31 0.37
N SER A 372 -13.62 15.67 0.78
CA SER A 372 -14.09 15.57 2.18
C SER A 372 -14.43 14.15 2.61
N GLU A 373 -14.76 13.28 1.66
CA GLU A 373 -15.16 11.91 1.90
C GLU A 373 -14.28 10.93 1.12
N GLY A 374 -14.22 9.69 1.62
CA GLY A 374 -13.38 8.63 1.07
C GLY A 374 -12.25 8.21 2.01
N ALA A 375 -11.47 7.25 1.56
CA ALA A 375 -10.31 6.69 2.26
C ALA A 375 -9.14 6.48 1.30
N HIS A 376 -7.97 6.10 1.81
CA HIS A 376 -6.83 5.72 0.99
C HIS A 376 -7.06 4.34 0.36
N GLY A 377 -7.80 4.29 -0.75
CA GLY A 377 -8.22 3.01 -1.35
C GLY A 377 -8.90 3.11 -2.70
N TRP A 378 -9.12 1.93 -3.31
CA TRP A 378 -9.56 1.81 -4.70
C TRP A 378 -10.92 2.39 -5.01
N THR A 379 -11.83 2.47 -4.04
CA THR A 379 -13.13 3.15 -4.22
C THR A 379 -12.91 4.63 -4.51
N THR A 380 -12.03 5.30 -3.78
CA THR A 380 -11.68 6.70 -4.00
C THR A 380 -10.99 6.86 -5.36
N TRP A 381 -10.00 6.04 -5.66
CA TRP A 381 -9.18 6.17 -6.87
C TRP A 381 -9.95 5.89 -8.16
N ARG A 382 -10.88 4.91 -8.16
CA ARG A 382 -11.74 4.67 -9.33
C ARG A 382 -12.73 5.80 -9.58
N GLU A 383 -13.12 6.53 -8.54
CA GLU A 383 -13.97 7.73 -8.66
C GLU A 383 -13.18 8.97 -9.09
N ASP A 384 -11.91 9.07 -8.71
CA ASP A 384 -11.04 10.21 -9.02
C ASP A 384 -10.44 10.16 -10.42
N LEU A 385 -10.12 8.97 -10.93
CA LEU A 385 -9.48 8.81 -12.25
C LEU A 385 -10.22 9.53 -13.39
N PRO A 386 -11.57 9.43 -13.53
CA PRO A 386 -12.33 10.26 -14.45
C PRO A 386 -12.02 11.76 -14.41
N SER A 387 -11.91 12.34 -13.21
CA SER A 387 -11.63 13.76 -13.00
C SER A 387 -10.18 14.08 -13.34
N ALA A 388 -9.23 13.21 -13.00
CA ALA A 388 -7.83 13.36 -13.38
C ALA A 388 -7.64 13.41 -14.90
N LEU A 389 -8.30 12.51 -15.65
CA LEU A 389 -8.22 12.48 -17.12
C LEU A 389 -8.89 13.70 -17.76
N LYS A 390 -9.99 14.20 -17.18
CA LYS A 390 -10.62 15.47 -17.60
C LYS A 390 -9.69 16.65 -17.38
N TRP A 391 -9.01 16.70 -16.23
CA TRP A 391 -8.03 17.75 -15.94
C TRP A 391 -6.87 17.74 -16.95
N TRP A 392 -6.31 16.56 -17.22
CA TRP A 392 -5.24 16.44 -18.20
C TRP A 392 -5.69 16.88 -19.61
N SER A 393 -6.97 16.67 -19.93
CA SER A 393 -7.63 17.14 -21.16
C SER A 393 -7.94 18.65 -21.19
N GLY A 394 -7.51 19.41 -20.17
CA GLY A 394 -7.66 20.86 -20.08
C GLY A 394 -8.95 21.34 -19.40
N ARG A 395 -9.71 20.46 -18.74
CA ARG A 395 -10.88 20.86 -17.96
C ARG A 395 -10.48 21.24 -16.54
N GLU A 396 -11.20 22.17 -15.92
CA GLU A 396 -10.99 22.48 -14.51
C GLU A 396 -11.48 21.34 -13.61
N VAL A 397 -10.77 21.13 -12.51
CA VAL A 397 -11.16 20.25 -11.40
C VAL A 397 -11.08 21.02 -10.11
N GLN A 398 -12.00 20.74 -9.18
CA GLN A 398 -12.17 21.52 -7.95
C GLN A 398 -12.01 20.60 -6.73
N SER A 399 -11.37 21.14 -5.69
CA SER A 399 -11.39 20.55 -4.35
C SER A 399 -12.75 20.78 -3.69
N ASP A 400 -13.11 19.88 -2.78
CA ASP A 400 -14.16 20.16 -1.84
C ASP A 400 -13.73 21.28 -0.89
N ALA A 401 -14.69 22.01 -0.32
CA ALA A 401 -14.39 22.91 0.77
C ALA A 401 -13.83 22.08 1.95
N PRO A 402 -12.77 22.54 2.65
CA PRO A 402 -12.30 21.86 3.84
C PRO A 402 -13.43 21.78 4.86
N THR A 403 -14.04 20.61 5.00
CA THR A 403 -14.96 20.35 6.10
C THR A 403 -14.11 20.17 7.33
N ALA A 404 -14.33 20.98 8.37
CA ALA A 404 -13.74 20.71 9.66
C ALA A 404 -14.04 19.25 10.00
N PRO A 405 -13.02 18.40 10.25
CA PRO A 405 -13.26 17.02 10.61
C PRO A 405 -14.28 17.05 11.74
N PRO A 406 -15.39 16.28 11.66
CA PRO A 406 -16.39 16.26 12.71
C PRO A 406 -15.69 16.18 14.06
N TRP A 407 -16.17 16.87 15.08
CA TRP A 407 -15.49 16.99 16.37
C TRP A 407 -15.04 15.63 16.96
N TRP A 408 -15.71 14.53 16.60
CA TRP A 408 -15.33 13.16 16.97
C TRP A 408 -14.04 12.64 16.32
N GLN A 409 -13.61 13.15 15.16
CA GLN A 409 -12.32 12.87 14.51
C GLN A 409 -11.18 13.70 15.13
N ILE A 410 -11.43 14.97 15.50
CA ILE A 410 -10.43 15.84 16.18
C ILE A 410 -10.14 15.32 17.60
N THR A 411 -11.13 14.70 18.25
CA THR A 411 -10.95 14.01 19.52
C THR A 411 -10.30 12.62 19.39
N GLN A 412 -9.50 12.31 18.38
CA GLN A 412 -8.83 10.99 18.34
C GLN A 412 -7.46 11.00 19.04
N THR A 413 -6.67 12.08 18.97
CA THR A 413 -5.31 12.15 19.57
C THR A 413 -5.30 12.39 21.09
N VAL A 414 -6.27 13.13 21.64
CA VAL A 414 -6.34 13.43 23.08
C VAL A 414 -6.89 12.25 23.91
N PRO A 415 -7.94 11.52 23.48
CA PRO A 415 -8.32 10.24 24.07
C PRO A 415 -7.33 9.12 23.78
N LEU A 416 -6.51 9.17 22.74
CA LEU A 416 -5.41 8.22 22.52
C LEU A 416 -4.39 8.29 23.68
N ILE A 417 -3.80 9.47 23.94
CA ILE A 417 -2.84 9.67 25.03
C ILE A 417 -3.54 9.49 26.39
N GLY A 418 -4.76 10.00 26.53
CA GLY A 418 -5.57 9.86 27.75
C GLY A 418 -5.92 8.41 28.08
N SER A 419 -6.29 7.61 27.07
CA SER A 419 -6.65 6.19 27.25
C SER A 419 -5.42 5.34 27.49
N PHE A 420 -4.32 5.52 26.74
CA PHE A 420 -3.07 4.78 27.00
C PHE A 420 -2.47 5.13 28.37
N SER A 421 -2.53 6.40 28.78
CA SER A 421 -2.08 6.83 30.11
C SER A 421 -2.99 6.29 31.21
N ALA A 422 -4.32 6.38 31.07
CA ALA A 422 -5.27 5.82 32.02
C ALA A 422 -5.14 4.29 32.12
N TRP A 423 -4.85 3.62 31.01
CA TRP A 423 -4.66 2.18 30.92
C TRP A 423 -3.35 1.72 31.59
N GLY A 424 -2.24 2.40 31.28
CA GLY A 424 -0.96 2.18 31.96
C GLY A 424 -1.05 2.40 33.48
N ILE A 425 -1.77 3.43 33.90
CA ILE A 425 -2.04 3.72 35.33
C ILE A 425 -2.95 2.65 35.95
N ALA A 426 -4.02 2.22 35.27
CA ALA A 426 -4.94 1.17 35.75
C ALA A 426 -4.24 -0.19 35.87
N MET A 427 -3.36 -0.53 34.91
CA MET A 427 -2.54 -1.73 34.94
C MET A 427 -1.54 -1.69 36.11
N ALA A 428 -0.77 -0.60 36.22
CA ALA A 428 0.22 -0.43 37.27
C ALA A 428 -0.42 -0.47 38.66
N THR A 429 -1.56 0.21 38.85
CA THR A 429 -2.29 0.21 40.13
C THR A 429 -2.91 -1.14 40.46
N SER A 430 -3.44 -1.88 39.48
CA SER A 430 -3.96 -3.22 39.71
C SER A 430 -2.86 -4.21 40.07
N LEU A 431 -1.71 -4.17 39.39
CA LEU A 431 -0.53 -4.98 39.73
C LEU A 431 0.04 -4.62 41.11
N MET A 432 0.08 -3.33 41.48
CA MET A 432 0.48 -2.88 42.82
C MET A 432 -0.48 -3.40 43.90
N ARG A 433 -1.79 -3.37 43.65
CA ARG A 433 -2.82 -3.86 44.58
C ARG A 433 -2.77 -5.38 44.73
N VAL A 434 -2.55 -6.11 43.65
CA VAL A 434 -2.28 -7.57 43.69
C VAL A 434 -1.07 -7.83 44.57
N ARG A 435 0.07 -7.15 44.33
CA ARG A 435 1.30 -7.31 45.11
C ARG A 435 1.11 -6.98 46.60
N MET A 436 0.41 -5.90 46.92
CA MET A 436 0.13 -5.50 48.30
C MET A 436 -0.82 -6.47 49.02
N ARG A 437 -1.91 -6.87 48.37
CA ARG A 437 -2.92 -7.75 48.98
C ARG A 437 -2.41 -9.19 49.14
N MET A 438 -1.52 -9.62 48.26
CA MET A 438 -0.75 -10.86 48.41
C MET A 438 0.19 -10.79 49.63
N ARG A 439 0.86 -9.64 49.85
CA ARG A 439 1.68 -9.41 51.06
C ARG A 439 0.88 -9.41 52.36
N THR A 440 -0.37 -8.93 52.35
CA THR A 440 -1.23 -8.86 53.54
C THR A 440 -2.15 -10.08 53.72
N GLY A 441 -1.96 -11.16 52.96
CA GLY A 441 -2.76 -12.39 53.06
C GLY A 441 -4.23 -12.28 52.60
N ARG A 442 -4.62 -11.21 51.89
CA ARG A 442 -6.00 -10.99 51.40
C ARG A 442 -6.19 -11.55 49.99
N VAL A 443 -5.95 -12.85 49.85
CA VAL A 443 -5.85 -13.56 48.56
C VAL A 443 -7.12 -13.42 47.71
N ARG A 444 -8.31 -13.51 48.31
CA ARG A 444 -9.59 -13.39 47.57
C ARG A 444 -9.74 -12.04 46.86
N ARG A 445 -9.25 -10.97 47.47
CA ARG A 445 -9.28 -9.61 46.87
C ARG A 445 -8.16 -9.38 45.86
N ALA A 446 -7.02 -10.06 46.01
CA ALA A 446 -5.94 -10.05 45.01
C ALA A 446 -6.39 -10.75 43.72
N VAL A 447 -7.16 -11.83 43.82
CA VAL A 447 -7.76 -12.52 42.65
C VAL A 447 -8.73 -11.60 41.92
N THR A 448 -9.59 -10.85 42.62
CA THR A 448 -10.50 -9.89 41.99
C THR A 448 -9.75 -8.78 41.25
N ASP A 449 -8.68 -8.23 41.83
CA ASP A 449 -7.87 -7.20 41.18
C ASP A 449 -7.13 -7.74 39.94
N PHE A 450 -6.74 -9.02 39.96
CA PHE A 450 -6.11 -9.69 38.82
C PHE A 450 -7.09 -9.90 37.65
N PHE A 451 -8.33 -10.31 37.92
CA PHE A 451 -9.36 -10.40 36.88
C PHE A 451 -9.71 -9.03 36.31
N LEU A 452 -9.74 -7.97 37.14
CA LEU A 452 -9.88 -6.61 36.66
C LEU A 452 -8.73 -6.23 35.72
N ALA A 453 -7.48 -6.53 36.07
CA ALA A 453 -6.33 -6.25 35.22
C ALA A 453 -6.41 -6.99 33.87
N ALA A 454 -6.80 -8.25 33.87
CA ALA A 454 -6.97 -9.05 32.65
C ALA A 454 -8.12 -8.55 31.76
N LEU A 455 -9.26 -8.18 32.34
CA LEU A 455 -10.36 -7.55 31.60
C LEU A 455 -9.92 -6.22 30.98
N THR A 456 -9.13 -5.45 31.72
CA THR A 456 -8.54 -4.19 31.24
C THR A 456 -7.60 -4.45 30.07
N CYS A 457 -6.77 -5.51 30.10
CA CYS A 457 -5.94 -5.94 28.98
C CYS A 457 -6.76 -6.23 27.70
N ILE A 458 -7.82 -7.02 27.83
CA ILE A 458 -8.66 -7.46 26.71
C ILE A 458 -9.37 -6.26 26.07
N LEU A 459 -9.96 -5.39 26.89
CA LEU A 459 -10.61 -4.17 26.41
C LEU A 459 -9.60 -3.23 25.73
N GLY A 460 -8.37 -3.12 26.25
CA GLY A 460 -7.31 -2.32 25.62
C GLY A 460 -6.85 -2.88 24.26
N ALA A 461 -6.72 -4.20 24.14
CA ALA A 461 -6.40 -4.85 22.87
C ALA A 461 -7.53 -4.67 21.82
N LEU A 462 -8.79 -4.72 22.26
CA LEU A 462 -9.96 -4.53 21.40
C LEU A 462 -10.07 -3.07 20.93
N VAL A 463 -9.76 -2.10 21.80
CA VAL A 463 -9.62 -0.69 21.43
C VAL A 463 -8.45 -0.47 20.48
N ALA A 464 -7.28 -1.08 20.72
CA ALA A 464 -6.14 -0.99 19.81
C ALA A 464 -6.45 -1.56 18.41
N LEU A 465 -7.17 -2.69 18.36
CA LEU A 465 -7.64 -3.29 17.11
C LEU A 465 -8.58 -2.36 16.34
N LEU A 466 -9.56 -1.76 17.04
CA LEU A 466 -10.49 -0.79 16.43
C LEU A 466 -9.78 0.49 15.98
N LEU A 467 -8.72 0.90 16.68
CA LEU A 467 -7.91 2.08 16.34
C LEU A 467 -7.02 1.84 15.12
N VAL A 468 -6.38 0.67 15.02
CA VAL A 468 -5.62 0.23 13.83
C VAL A 468 -6.55 0.06 12.63
N ASN A 469 -7.76 -0.45 12.85
CA ASN A 469 -8.80 -0.46 11.82
C ASN A 469 -9.26 0.94 11.40
N ASN A 470 -9.18 1.94 12.27
CA ASN A 470 -9.55 3.31 11.92
C ASN A 470 -8.42 4.07 11.20
N SER A 471 -7.15 3.68 11.37
CA SER A 471 -6.03 4.27 10.62
C SER A 471 -5.85 3.62 9.25
N GLU A 472 -5.99 2.30 9.16
CA GLU A 472 -5.71 1.52 7.94
C GLU A 472 -6.99 1.07 7.20
N VAL A 473 -8.17 1.25 7.81
CA VAL A 473 -9.50 0.91 7.25
C VAL A 473 -9.60 -0.54 6.74
N PHE A 474 -9.35 -1.52 7.63
CA PHE A 474 -9.42 -2.96 7.29
C PHE A 474 -10.87 -3.48 7.09
N PHE A 475 -11.88 -2.90 7.74
CA PHE A 475 -13.30 -3.26 7.59
C PHE A 475 -14.22 -2.10 8.00
N TYR A 476 -15.37 -1.97 7.31
CA TYR A 476 -16.32 -0.86 7.48
C TYR A 476 -17.49 -1.16 8.42
N SER A 477 -17.79 -2.44 8.65
CA SER A 477 -18.85 -2.88 9.55
C SER A 477 -18.51 -4.24 10.19
N TRP A 478 -19.25 -4.61 11.24
CA TRP A 478 -19.10 -5.93 11.85
C TRP A 478 -19.48 -7.06 10.88
N ASP A 479 -20.43 -6.81 9.98
CA ASP A 479 -20.79 -7.75 8.91
C ASP A 479 -19.67 -7.87 7.87
N ASP A 480 -18.98 -6.78 7.54
CA ASP A 480 -17.82 -6.78 6.64
C ASP A 480 -16.65 -7.57 7.25
N LEU A 481 -16.36 -7.36 8.53
CA LEU A 481 -15.39 -8.17 9.29
C LEU A 481 -15.78 -9.65 9.29
N TRP A 482 -17.06 -9.95 9.53
CA TRP A 482 -17.57 -11.31 9.61
C TRP A 482 -17.60 -12.00 8.24
N THR A 483 -17.97 -11.30 7.17
CA THR A 483 -17.96 -11.79 5.79
C THR A 483 -16.52 -11.99 5.29
N ASN A 484 -15.58 -11.09 5.62
CA ASN A 484 -14.16 -11.31 5.34
C ASN A 484 -13.59 -12.50 6.12
N PHE A 485 -14.03 -12.70 7.37
CA PHE A 485 -13.69 -13.88 8.15
C PHE A 485 -14.30 -15.19 7.62
N LEU A 486 -15.52 -15.16 7.11
CA LEU A 486 -16.19 -16.32 6.51
C LEU A 486 -15.64 -16.66 5.12
N ASN A 487 -15.38 -15.65 4.28
CA ASN A 487 -14.68 -15.82 3.00
C ASN A 487 -13.26 -16.36 3.18
N PHE A 488 -12.64 -16.11 4.33
CA PHE A 488 -11.35 -16.65 4.74
C PHE A 488 -11.41 -18.13 5.18
N LEU A 489 -12.58 -18.64 5.57
CA LEU A 489 -12.79 -20.05 5.96
C LEU A 489 -13.14 -20.97 4.78
N HIS A 490 -13.47 -20.40 3.62
CA HIS A 490 -13.67 -21.09 2.34
C HIS A 490 -12.42 -21.00 1.48
#